data_AF-A0AA42JBU4-F1
#
_entry.id   AF-A0AA42JBU4-F1
#
_cell.length_a   1.000
_cell.length_b   1.000
_cell.length_c   1.000
_cell.angle_alpha   90.00
_cell.angle_beta   90.00
_cell.angle_gamma   90.00
#
_symmetry.space_group_name_H-M   'P 1'
#
loop_
_entity.id
_entity.type
_entity.pdbx_description
1 polymer ?
#
loop_
_entity_poly.entity_id
_entity_poly.type
_entity_poly.pdbx_seq_one_letter_code
_entity_poly.pdbx_strand_id
1 'polypeptide(L)'
;MRTVKFAGAAALAFVSLTLVSAEVIRTAVGQQLETGTQVAMAPSGGNAAAEARREPRPAQPAAQQADATGPVAAAGPRLALVIGNGAYPDGDAPLTAPIADARAVADELREKGFDVELGENLSKQAMECAVERFTGRITPGATALLYFSGHGVQIGRESFLVPVSAQIWRAEDVRRDGIGLEPVVAAMNARGARSKLVILDAARRNPFERRLRGFSTGLAPIAGPEGTLVLYAVAPGKIADQEADGQSVFARELIAQMRAPGQTAEEAFNRTRQTVARATGGAQVPAVFSAVTDDVSFATADGRADEPAPTRHSAR
;
A
#
# COMPACT_ATOMS: atom_id res chain seq x y z
N MET A 1 -68.15 -17.44 2.79
CA MET A 1 -68.10 -16.04 3.28
C MET A 1 -68.20 -16.09 4.79
N ARG A 2 -67.10 -15.79 5.52
CA ARG A 2 -66.93 -15.78 7.00
C ARG A 2 -67.11 -17.17 7.69
N THR A 3 -66.33 -17.63 8.67
CA THR A 3 -65.38 -16.99 9.60
C THR A 3 -64.38 -18.04 10.14
N VAL A 4 -63.23 -17.54 10.59
CA VAL A 4 -61.99 -18.20 11.01
C VAL A 4 -62.07 -18.79 12.43
N LYS A 5 -61.35 -19.91 12.69
CA LYS A 5 -60.92 -20.39 14.01
C LYS A 5 -59.47 -20.85 13.96
N PHE A 6 -58.69 -20.45 14.98
CA PHE A 6 -57.44 -21.00 15.58
C PHE A 6 -56.71 -19.77 16.20
N ALA A 7 -56.72 -19.47 17.51
CA ALA A 7 -56.28 -20.20 18.72
C ALA A 7 -54.75 -20.29 18.88
N GLY A 8 -54.21 -19.55 19.87
CA GLY A 8 -52.92 -19.75 20.56
C GLY A 8 -51.67 -19.21 19.82
N ALA A 9 -50.66 -18.62 20.43
CA ALA A 9 -50.37 -18.35 21.84
C ALA A 9 -49.30 -17.24 21.91
N ALA A 10 -49.35 -16.47 22.99
CA ALA A 10 -48.40 -15.44 23.35
C ALA A 10 -47.07 -16.04 23.85
N ALA A 11 -45.95 -15.36 23.55
CA ALA A 11 -44.73 -15.44 24.35
C ALA A 11 -43.94 -14.14 24.21
N LEU A 12 -44.16 -13.24 25.17
CA LEU A 12 -43.23 -12.19 25.58
C LEU A 12 -41.98 -12.87 26.15
N ALA A 13 -40.78 -12.46 25.72
CA ALA A 13 -39.56 -12.68 26.48
C ALA A 13 -38.78 -11.37 26.55
N PHE A 14 -38.62 -10.92 27.79
CA PHE A 14 -38.02 -9.69 28.28
C PHE A 14 -36.61 -10.05 28.81
N VAL A 15 -35.71 -9.06 28.88
CA VAL A 15 -34.45 -9.06 29.69
C VAL A 15 -33.31 -9.91 29.07
N SER A 16 -32.06 -9.44 28.90
CA SER A 16 -31.24 -8.69 29.83
C SER A 16 -30.12 -7.91 29.13
N LEU A 17 -29.98 -6.63 29.51
CA LEU A 17 -28.79 -5.82 29.30
C LEU A 17 -27.80 -6.15 30.43
N THR A 18 -26.57 -6.51 30.10
CA THR A 18 -25.51 -6.66 31.11
C THR A 18 -24.20 -6.11 30.54
N LEU A 19 -23.77 -4.97 31.08
CA LEU A 19 -22.38 -4.51 31.02
C LEU A 19 -21.48 -5.55 31.68
N VAL A 20 -20.37 -5.91 31.03
CA VAL A 20 -19.21 -6.50 31.72
C VAL A 20 -17.94 -5.79 31.26
N SER A 21 -17.17 -5.46 32.28
CA SER A 21 -16.01 -4.57 32.36
C SER A 21 -14.73 -5.09 31.69
N ALA A 22 -13.77 -4.17 31.66
CA ALA A 22 -12.38 -4.28 31.25
C ALA A 22 -11.54 -5.34 32.00
N GLU A 23 -10.34 -5.56 31.44
CA GLU A 23 -9.13 -6.13 32.05
C GLU A 23 -9.03 -7.67 32.15
N VAL A 24 -8.10 -8.30 31.40
CA VAL A 24 -7.26 -9.48 31.76
C VAL A 24 -6.13 -9.59 30.69
N ILE A 25 -4.91 -9.09 30.95
CA ILE A 25 -3.68 -9.79 31.44
C ILE A 25 -3.02 -10.67 30.34
N ARG A 26 -1.92 -10.27 29.67
CA ARG A 26 -0.48 -10.22 30.08
C ARG A 26 0.01 -11.47 30.83
N THR A 27 0.64 -12.44 30.17
CA THR A 27 1.56 -13.41 30.82
C THR A 27 2.60 -13.95 29.83
N ALA A 28 3.81 -14.20 30.36
CA ALA A 28 5.06 -14.69 29.77
C ALA A 28 5.89 -13.57 29.10
N VAL A 29 7.04 -13.15 29.64
CA VAL A 29 8.17 -13.96 30.12
C VAL A 29 8.79 -13.32 31.36
N GLY A 30 8.98 -14.13 32.40
CA GLY A 30 9.75 -13.78 33.58
C GLY A 30 11.18 -14.33 33.52
N GLN A 31 12.00 -13.73 34.37
CA GLN A 31 13.31 -14.14 34.90
C GLN A 31 14.56 -13.61 34.19
N GLN A 32 15.22 -12.62 34.82
CA GLN A 32 16.43 -12.90 35.60
C GLN A 32 16.84 -11.73 36.53
N LEU A 33 16.82 -12.06 37.83
CA LEU A 33 17.77 -11.76 38.90
C LEU A 33 18.14 -10.30 39.26
N GLU A 34 17.76 -9.98 40.50
CA GLU A 34 18.27 -8.90 41.34
C GLU A 34 19.71 -9.13 41.81
N THR A 35 20.45 -8.03 41.98
CA THR A 35 21.40 -7.83 43.09
C THR A 35 21.58 -6.32 43.27
N GLY A 36 20.98 -5.73 44.31
CA GLY A 36 21.69 -5.20 45.49
C GLY A 36 22.26 -3.77 45.26
N THR A 37 21.66 -2.73 45.86
CA THR A 37 22.17 -2.05 47.09
C THR A 37 23.38 -1.15 46.77
N GLN A 38 23.47 0.17 47.02
CA GLN A 38 22.92 1.04 48.06
C GLN A 38 23.22 2.53 47.72
N VAL A 39 22.53 3.42 48.45
CA VAL A 39 22.60 4.88 48.50
C VAL A 39 23.85 5.41 49.23
N ALA A 40 24.42 6.55 48.80
CA ALA A 40 25.04 7.61 49.64
C ALA A 40 25.48 8.79 48.74
N MET A 41 24.86 9.98 48.77
CA MET A 41 25.02 11.11 49.71
C MET A 41 26.41 11.77 49.71
N ALA A 42 26.44 13.04 49.26
CA ALA A 42 27.58 13.97 49.25
C ALA A 42 28.08 14.32 50.68
N PRO A 43 29.26 14.99 50.82
CA PRO A 43 29.21 16.44 50.93
C PRO A 43 30.40 17.23 50.33
N SER A 44 30.23 18.54 50.42
CA SER A 44 31.00 19.70 49.96
C SER A 44 32.40 19.93 50.57
N GLY A 45 33.21 20.71 49.84
CA GLY A 45 34.36 21.51 50.31
C GLY A 45 35.48 21.49 49.26
N GLY A 46 36.17 22.55 48.86
CA GLY A 46 36.24 23.96 49.19
C GLY A 46 37.29 24.60 48.24
N ASN A 47 37.25 25.94 48.10
CA ASN A 47 38.06 26.80 47.21
C ASN A 47 39.58 26.53 47.18
N ALA A 48 40.20 26.72 46.00
CA ALA A 48 41.47 27.46 45.86
C ALA A 48 41.69 27.94 44.41
N ALA A 49 42.08 29.20 44.29
CA ALA A 49 42.33 29.95 43.07
C ALA A 49 43.67 29.59 42.39
N ALA A 50 43.75 29.78 41.07
CA ALA A 50 45.00 30.14 40.39
C ALA A 50 44.71 30.77 39.02
N GLU A 51 45.02 32.06 38.91
CA GLU A 51 45.06 32.84 37.68
C GLU A 51 46.22 32.48 36.75
N ALA A 52 46.00 32.81 35.47
CA ALA A 52 46.99 33.22 34.48
C ALA A 52 47.94 32.16 33.88
N ARG A 53 47.73 31.87 32.59
CA ARG A 53 48.56 32.37 31.48
C ARG A 53 47.90 32.04 30.14
N ARG A 54 47.59 33.09 29.36
CA ARG A 54 47.16 33.01 27.97
C ARG A 54 48.39 32.76 27.10
N GLU A 55 48.50 31.59 26.51
CA GLU A 55 49.38 31.33 25.36
C GLU A 55 48.60 31.57 24.06
N PRO A 56 49.18 32.25 23.05
CA PRO A 56 48.55 32.42 21.75
C PRO A 56 48.60 31.11 20.96
N ARG A 57 47.42 30.57 20.65
CA ARG A 57 47.25 29.39 19.78
C ARG A 57 47.70 29.75 18.34
N PRO A 58 48.56 28.98 17.68
CA PRO A 58 48.91 29.21 16.28
C PRO A 58 47.67 29.02 15.40
N ALA A 59 47.49 29.93 14.44
CA ALA A 59 46.41 29.89 13.46
C ALA A 59 46.48 28.59 12.66
N GLN A 60 45.44 27.77 12.75
CA GLN A 60 45.24 26.62 11.87
C GLN A 60 44.93 27.14 10.46
N PRO A 61 45.55 26.61 9.39
CA PRO A 61 45.18 26.93 8.02
C PRO A 61 43.73 26.51 7.80
N ALA A 62 42.94 27.37 7.17
CA ALA A 62 41.56 27.08 6.78
C ALA A 62 41.53 25.78 5.96
N ALA A 63 40.97 24.72 6.54
CA ALA A 63 40.62 23.52 5.80
C ALA A 63 39.54 23.93 4.79
N GLN A 64 39.91 23.93 3.51
CA GLN A 64 38.96 23.93 2.41
C GLN A 64 38.03 22.75 2.61
N GLN A 65 36.78 23.06 2.97
CA GLN A 65 35.65 22.15 2.82
C GLN A 65 35.51 21.92 1.31
N ALA A 66 36.17 20.88 0.83
CA ALA A 66 35.85 20.30 -0.46
C ALA A 66 34.41 19.78 -0.35
N ASP A 67 33.51 20.40 -1.11
CA ASP A 67 32.21 19.82 -1.45
C ASP A 67 32.47 18.42 -2.00
N ALA A 68 32.33 17.42 -1.12
CA ALA A 68 32.19 16.05 -1.53
C ALA A 68 30.75 15.89 -2.05
N THR A 69 30.49 16.44 -3.23
CA THR A 69 29.38 15.96 -4.07
C THR A 69 29.80 14.58 -4.56
N GLY A 70 29.70 13.59 -3.66
CA GLY A 70 29.70 12.19 -4.06
C GLY A 70 28.61 12.01 -5.12
N PRO A 71 28.79 11.11 -6.11
CA PRO A 71 27.74 10.85 -7.07
C PRO A 71 26.48 10.48 -6.31
N VAL A 72 25.45 11.34 -6.38
CA VAL A 72 24.10 10.97 -5.99
C VAL A 72 23.80 9.75 -6.83
N ALA A 73 23.67 8.58 -6.19
CA ALA A 73 23.36 7.35 -6.88
C ALA A 73 22.15 7.63 -7.78
N ALA A 74 22.36 7.62 -9.10
CA ALA A 74 21.33 7.96 -10.06
C ALA A 74 20.12 7.09 -9.74
N ALA A 75 18.99 7.72 -9.42
CA ALA A 75 17.77 7.00 -9.11
C ALA A 75 17.48 6.03 -10.26
N GLY A 76 17.32 4.74 -9.96
CA GLY A 76 17.06 3.73 -10.99
C GLY A 76 15.77 4.02 -11.75
N PRO A 77 15.54 3.36 -12.90
CA PRO A 77 14.40 3.64 -13.75
C PRO A 77 13.08 3.44 -13.00
N ARG A 78 12.07 4.26 -13.36
CA ARG A 78 10.73 4.20 -12.80
C ARG A 78 9.81 3.54 -13.81
N LEU A 79 9.35 2.33 -13.52
CA LEU A 79 8.57 1.52 -14.45
C LEU A 79 7.20 1.26 -13.84
N ALA A 80 6.14 1.31 -14.66
CA ALA A 80 4.81 0.92 -14.24
C ALA A 80 4.14 0.00 -15.25
N LEU A 81 3.49 -1.05 -14.75
CA LEU A 81 2.52 -1.85 -15.48
C LEU A 81 1.13 -1.54 -14.94
N VAL A 82 0.24 -1.05 -15.78
CA VAL A 82 -1.11 -0.63 -15.43
C VAL A 82 -2.09 -1.46 -16.25
N ILE A 83 -2.94 -2.23 -15.59
CA ILE A 83 -3.88 -3.13 -16.25
C ILE A 83 -5.32 -2.83 -15.79
N GLY A 84 -6.21 -2.60 -16.75
CA GLY A 84 -7.64 -2.43 -16.54
C GLY A 84 -8.44 -3.49 -17.29
N ASN A 85 -9.02 -4.45 -16.57
CA ASN A 85 -9.86 -5.50 -17.16
C ASN A 85 -11.31 -5.31 -16.73
N GLY A 86 -12.20 -5.07 -17.69
CA GLY A 86 -13.63 -4.85 -17.43
C GLY A 86 -14.59 -5.61 -18.35
N ALA A 87 -14.15 -6.03 -19.54
CA ALA A 87 -14.97 -6.74 -20.51
C ALA A 87 -14.90 -8.27 -20.32
N TYR A 88 -15.43 -8.78 -19.21
CA TYR A 88 -15.51 -10.21 -18.95
C TYR A 88 -16.71 -10.82 -19.67
N PRO A 89 -16.53 -11.78 -20.61
CA PRO A 89 -17.63 -12.37 -21.38
C PRO A 89 -18.67 -13.08 -20.50
N ASP A 90 -18.24 -13.64 -19.37
CA ASP A 90 -19.08 -14.36 -18.41
C ASP A 90 -19.61 -13.46 -17.28
N GLY A 91 -19.37 -12.15 -17.35
CA GLY A 91 -19.89 -11.16 -16.40
C GLY A 91 -21.34 -10.78 -16.71
N ASP A 92 -22.15 -10.56 -15.66
CA ASP A 92 -23.55 -10.13 -15.83
C ASP A 92 -23.66 -8.74 -16.53
N ALA A 93 -22.63 -7.91 -16.41
CA ALA A 93 -22.44 -6.66 -17.15
C ALA A 93 -20.95 -6.27 -17.23
N PRO A 94 -20.50 -5.56 -18.30
CA PRO A 94 -19.14 -5.05 -18.37
C PRO A 94 -18.84 -4.06 -17.23
N LEU A 95 -17.65 -4.15 -16.64
CA LEU A 95 -17.17 -3.16 -15.70
C LEU A 95 -16.57 -1.99 -16.49
N THR A 96 -17.21 -0.83 -16.46
CA THR A 96 -16.71 0.39 -17.12
C THR A 96 -15.59 1.07 -16.31
N ALA A 97 -15.68 1.01 -14.98
CA ALA A 97 -14.72 1.64 -14.07
C ALA A 97 -13.26 1.17 -14.23
N PRO A 98 -12.94 -0.14 -14.34
CA PRO A 98 -11.54 -0.58 -14.42
C PRO A 98 -10.74 0.01 -15.57
N ILE A 99 -11.37 0.21 -16.74
CA ILE A 99 -10.71 0.79 -17.91
C ILE A 99 -10.50 2.30 -17.70
N ALA A 100 -11.53 2.99 -17.19
CA ALA A 100 -11.42 4.43 -16.87
C ALA A 100 -10.35 4.70 -15.81
N ASP A 101 -10.31 3.87 -14.77
CA ASP A 101 -9.36 3.96 -13.66
C ASP A 101 -7.93 3.69 -14.12
N ALA A 102 -7.72 2.62 -14.89
CA ALA A 102 -6.40 2.29 -15.44
C ALA A 102 -5.85 3.41 -16.33
N ARG A 103 -6.68 4.01 -17.19
CA ARG A 103 -6.27 5.16 -18.01
C ARG A 103 -5.87 6.36 -17.15
N ALA A 104 -6.72 6.75 -16.20
CA ALA A 104 -6.47 7.91 -15.34
C ALA A 104 -5.21 7.74 -14.46
N VAL A 105 -5.01 6.54 -13.91
CA VAL A 105 -3.81 6.23 -13.12
C VAL A 105 -2.56 6.17 -14.00
N ALA A 106 -2.66 5.63 -15.22
CA ALA A 106 -1.54 5.62 -16.16
C ALA A 106 -1.09 7.03 -16.53
N ASP A 107 -2.03 7.94 -16.79
CA ASP A 107 -1.71 9.33 -17.12
C ASP A 107 -1.03 10.05 -15.95
N GLU A 108 -1.55 9.88 -14.74
CA GLU A 108 -0.92 10.44 -13.53
C GLU A 108 0.51 9.87 -13.32
N LEU A 109 0.70 8.56 -13.51
CA LEU A 109 2.02 7.94 -13.36
C LEU A 109 3.02 8.48 -14.39
N ARG A 110 2.59 8.73 -15.63
CA ARG A 110 3.42 9.36 -16.66
C ARG A 110 3.83 10.77 -16.25
N GLU A 111 2.91 11.57 -15.73
CA GLU A 111 3.22 12.91 -15.19
C GLU A 111 4.23 12.87 -14.04
N LYS A 112 4.25 11.77 -13.27
CA LYS A 112 5.23 11.54 -12.19
C LYS A 112 6.55 10.93 -12.66
N GLY A 113 6.74 10.78 -13.98
CA GLY A 113 7.99 10.31 -14.57
C GLY A 113 8.16 8.79 -14.58
N PHE A 114 7.07 8.02 -14.47
CA PHE A 114 7.09 6.59 -14.75
C PHE A 114 7.01 6.33 -16.25
N ASP A 115 7.75 5.32 -16.71
CA ASP A 115 7.51 4.69 -18.00
C ASP A 115 6.39 3.65 -17.84
N VAL A 116 5.23 3.95 -18.42
CA VAL A 116 3.98 3.22 -18.18
C VAL A 116 3.59 2.34 -19.37
N GLU A 117 3.55 1.03 -19.13
CA GLU A 117 2.87 0.06 -19.99
C GLU A 117 1.40 -0.07 -19.56
N LEU A 118 0.47 0.43 -20.38
CA LEU A 118 -0.97 0.32 -20.15
C LEU A 118 -1.55 -0.86 -20.95
N GLY A 119 -2.28 -1.74 -20.27
CA GLY A 119 -3.02 -2.85 -20.86
C GLY A 119 -4.50 -2.80 -20.51
N GLU A 120 -5.36 -3.02 -21.51
CA GLU A 120 -6.82 -2.99 -21.33
C GLU A 120 -7.44 -4.28 -21.83
N ASN A 121 -8.33 -4.88 -21.03
CA ASN A 121 -9.02 -6.14 -21.34
C ASN A 121 -8.07 -7.23 -21.86
N LEU A 122 -6.98 -7.43 -21.13
CA LEU A 122 -5.94 -8.37 -21.54
C LEU A 122 -6.40 -9.82 -21.34
N SER A 123 -6.18 -10.64 -22.36
CA SER A 123 -6.26 -12.11 -22.24
C SER A 123 -5.15 -12.63 -21.33
N LYS A 124 -5.25 -13.90 -20.92
CA LYS A 124 -4.20 -14.52 -20.09
C LYS A 124 -2.82 -14.39 -20.72
N GLN A 125 -2.69 -14.80 -21.99
CA GLN A 125 -1.43 -14.71 -22.72
C GLN A 125 -0.92 -13.27 -22.82
N ALA A 126 -1.81 -12.30 -23.06
CA ALA A 126 -1.43 -10.90 -23.15
C ALA A 126 -0.96 -10.35 -21.80
N MET A 127 -1.60 -10.75 -20.68
CA MET A 127 -1.14 -10.40 -19.33
C MET A 127 0.22 -11.03 -19.01
N GLU A 128 0.42 -12.31 -19.35
CA GLU A 128 1.72 -12.99 -19.17
C GLU A 128 2.83 -12.26 -19.93
N CYS A 129 2.59 -11.92 -21.21
CA CYS A 129 3.55 -11.14 -22.00
C CYS A 129 3.79 -9.74 -21.44
N ALA A 130 2.76 -9.05 -20.95
CA ALA A 130 2.91 -7.72 -20.36
C ALA A 130 3.73 -7.76 -19.05
N VAL A 131 3.48 -8.76 -18.20
CA VAL A 131 4.26 -9.01 -16.97
C VAL A 131 5.72 -9.35 -17.32
N GLU A 132 5.95 -10.20 -18.32
CA GLU A 132 7.28 -10.57 -18.76
C GLU A 132 8.05 -9.36 -19.30
N ARG A 133 7.43 -8.54 -20.17
CA ARG A 133 8.03 -7.29 -20.67
C ARG A 133 8.32 -6.32 -19.54
N PHE A 134 7.35 -6.08 -18.66
CA PHE A 134 7.51 -5.19 -17.51
C PHE A 134 8.67 -5.62 -16.61
N THR A 135 8.67 -6.88 -16.18
CA THR A 135 9.72 -7.40 -15.28
C THR A 135 11.08 -7.52 -15.97
N GLY A 136 11.12 -7.79 -17.28
CA GLY A 136 12.35 -7.82 -18.08
C GLY A 136 13.05 -6.47 -18.21
N ARG A 137 12.32 -5.36 -18.03
CA ARG A 137 12.87 -3.99 -18.06
C ARG A 137 13.40 -3.52 -16.70
N ILE A 138 13.07 -4.22 -15.61
CA ILE A 138 13.52 -3.88 -14.27
C ILE A 138 15.03 -4.13 -14.17
N THR A 139 15.76 -3.09 -13.78
CA THR A 139 17.18 -3.14 -13.45
C THR A 139 17.40 -2.87 -11.95
N PRO A 140 18.56 -3.25 -11.38
CA PRO A 140 18.88 -2.97 -9.99
C PRO A 140 18.70 -1.48 -9.64
N GLY A 141 17.99 -1.19 -8.55
CA GLY A 141 17.71 0.18 -8.11
C GLY A 141 16.41 0.79 -8.66
N ALA A 142 15.71 0.10 -9.57
CA ALA A 142 14.47 0.59 -10.15
C ALA A 142 13.33 0.73 -9.12
N THR A 143 12.41 1.65 -9.39
CA THR A 143 11.08 1.70 -8.77
C THR A 143 10.09 1.05 -9.72
N ALA A 144 9.54 -0.10 -9.34
CA ALA A 144 8.61 -0.87 -10.16
C ALA A 144 7.22 -0.80 -9.55
N LEU A 145 6.23 -0.38 -10.34
CA LEU A 145 4.83 -0.25 -9.92
C LEU A 145 3.93 -1.19 -10.72
N LEU A 146 3.06 -1.93 -10.03
CA LEU A 146 1.96 -2.66 -10.63
C LEU A 146 0.64 -2.03 -10.18
N TYR A 147 -0.20 -1.63 -11.11
CA TYR A 147 -1.59 -1.26 -10.87
C TYR A 147 -2.50 -2.26 -11.60
N PHE A 148 -3.48 -2.80 -10.90
CA PHE A 148 -4.51 -3.65 -11.50
C PHE A 148 -5.89 -3.24 -11.02
N SER A 149 -6.81 -3.01 -11.96
CA SER A 149 -8.25 -2.90 -11.69
C SER A 149 -9.02 -3.96 -12.49
N GLY A 150 -9.94 -4.67 -11.83
CA GLY A 150 -10.70 -5.77 -12.44
C GLY A 150 -11.22 -6.78 -11.42
N HIS A 151 -11.30 -8.06 -11.80
CA HIS A 151 -11.61 -9.14 -10.88
C HIS A 151 -10.33 -9.74 -10.29
N GLY A 152 -10.33 -9.90 -8.97
CA GLY A 152 -9.29 -10.61 -8.24
C GLY A 152 -9.92 -11.72 -7.41
N VAL A 153 -9.23 -12.84 -7.28
CA VAL A 153 -9.71 -14.01 -6.54
C VAL A 153 -8.61 -14.57 -5.67
N GLN A 154 -9.01 -15.09 -4.52
CA GLN A 154 -8.09 -15.77 -3.61
C GLN A 154 -8.33 -17.27 -3.62
N ILE A 155 -7.24 -18.04 -3.68
CA ILE A 155 -7.22 -19.48 -3.39
C ILE A 155 -6.20 -19.75 -2.29
N GLY A 156 -6.68 -20.28 -1.16
CA GLY A 156 -5.82 -20.54 -0.02
C GLY A 156 -5.21 -19.24 0.50
N ARG A 157 -3.91 -19.04 0.29
CA ARG A 157 -3.16 -17.84 0.73
C ARG A 157 -2.64 -17.00 -0.43
N GLU A 158 -3.05 -17.30 -1.66
CA GLU A 158 -2.53 -16.68 -2.87
C GLU A 158 -3.60 -15.84 -3.56
N SER A 159 -3.18 -14.70 -4.10
CA SER A 159 -4.00 -13.77 -4.86
C SER A 159 -3.81 -13.96 -6.36
N PHE A 160 -4.90 -14.07 -7.10
CA PHE A 160 -4.89 -14.18 -8.55
C PHE A 160 -5.64 -13.01 -9.19
N LEU A 161 -5.00 -12.38 -10.16
CA LEU A 161 -5.63 -11.39 -11.05
C LEU A 161 -6.31 -12.15 -12.18
N VAL A 162 -7.55 -11.78 -12.52
CA VAL A 162 -8.36 -12.51 -13.52
C VAL A 162 -8.25 -11.84 -14.89
N PRO A 163 -7.73 -12.54 -15.92
CA PRO A 163 -7.79 -12.07 -17.31
C PRO A 163 -9.21 -12.09 -17.87
N VAL A 164 -9.49 -11.28 -18.91
CA VAL A 164 -10.83 -11.28 -19.54
C VAL A 164 -11.15 -12.58 -20.29
N SER A 165 -10.12 -13.35 -20.67
CA SER A 165 -10.27 -14.64 -21.34
C SER A 165 -10.37 -15.83 -20.37
N ALA A 166 -10.41 -15.60 -19.06
CA ALA A 166 -10.39 -16.68 -18.07
C ALA A 166 -11.70 -17.47 -18.06
N GLN A 167 -11.61 -18.80 -18.08
CA GLN A 167 -12.77 -19.69 -18.02
C GLN A 167 -12.76 -20.45 -16.69
N ILE A 168 -13.38 -19.84 -15.67
CA ILE A 168 -13.27 -20.33 -14.30
C ILE A 168 -14.54 -21.10 -13.88
N TRP A 169 -14.42 -22.41 -13.75
CA TRP A 169 -15.50 -23.29 -13.29
C TRP A 169 -15.20 -23.99 -11.96
N ARG A 170 -13.93 -24.11 -11.60
CA ARG A 170 -13.42 -24.71 -10.34
C ARG A 170 -12.10 -24.08 -9.89
N ALA A 171 -11.63 -24.42 -8.70
CA ALA A 171 -10.41 -23.86 -8.08
C ALA A 171 -9.16 -24.03 -8.95
N GLU A 172 -9.00 -25.16 -9.61
CA GLU A 172 -7.83 -25.39 -10.43
C GLU A 172 -7.83 -24.52 -11.70
N ASP A 173 -8.99 -24.10 -12.19
CA ASP A 173 -9.07 -23.23 -13.37
C ASP A 173 -8.55 -21.82 -13.05
N VAL A 174 -8.71 -21.32 -11.83
CA VAL A 174 -8.09 -20.05 -11.41
C VAL A 174 -6.57 -20.15 -11.42
N ARG A 175 -6.01 -21.25 -10.90
CA ARG A 175 -4.56 -21.45 -10.93
C ARG A 175 -4.04 -21.60 -12.35
N ARG A 176 -4.83 -22.20 -13.24
CA ARG A 176 -4.49 -22.38 -14.65
C ARG A 176 -4.63 -21.08 -15.44
N ASP A 177 -5.70 -20.32 -15.25
CA ASP A 177 -6.10 -19.22 -16.14
C ASP A 177 -5.90 -17.83 -15.53
N GLY A 178 -5.71 -17.73 -14.22
CA GLY A 178 -5.38 -16.50 -13.50
C GLY A 178 -3.89 -16.19 -13.51
N ILE A 179 -3.55 -14.95 -13.16
CA ILE A 179 -2.17 -14.50 -12.97
C ILE A 179 -1.91 -14.39 -11.47
N GLY A 180 -1.05 -15.25 -10.93
CA GLY A 180 -0.66 -15.19 -9.52
C GLY A 180 0.10 -13.90 -9.23
N LEU A 181 -0.27 -13.19 -8.17
CA LEU A 181 0.34 -11.90 -7.83
C LEU A 181 1.68 -12.07 -7.12
N GLU A 182 1.83 -13.10 -6.28
CA GLU A 182 3.05 -13.39 -5.55
C GLU A 182 4.24 -13.67 -6.49
N PRO A 183 4.11 -14.47 -7.57
CA PRO A 183 5.16 -14.60 -8.58
C PRO A 183 5.56 -13.29 -9.24
N VAL A 184 4.63 -12.37 -9.50
CA VAL A 184 4.93 -11.06 -10.11
C VAL A 184 5.79 -10.22 -9.17
N VAL A 185 5.40 -10.13 -7.90
CA VAL A 185 6.16 -9.40 -6.87
C VAL A 185 7.53 -10.04 -6.65
N ALA A 186 7.60 -11.37 -6.62
CA ALA A 186 8.86 -12.10 -6.53
C ALA A 186 9.79 -11.82 -7.73
N ALA A 187 9.24 -11.75 -8.95
CA ALA A 187 10.00 -11.41 -10.15
C ALA A 187 10.54 -9.97 -10.11
N MET A 188 9.73 -9.00 -9.65
CA MET A 188 10.19 -7.62 -9.44
C MET A 188 11.39 -7.57 -8.47
N ASN A 189 11.30 -8.33 -7.37
CA ASN A 189 12.38 -8.42 -6.40
C ASN A 189 13.64 -9.11 -6.96
N ALA A 190 13.48 -10.24 -7.66
CA ALA A 190 14.59 -10.97 -8.27
C ALA A 190 15.35 -10.16 -9.33
N ARG A 191 14.68 -9.23 -10.00
CA ARG A 191 15.28 -8.29 -10.97
C ARG A 191 16.01 -7.12 -10.31
N GLY A 192 15.94 -7.00 -8.98
CA GLY A 192 16.64 -5.97 -8.21
C GLY A 192 15.89 -4.65 -8.07
N ALA A 193 14.55 -4.64 -8.23
CA ALA A 193 13.78 -3.44 -7.92
C ALA A 193 14.01 -3.05 -6.45
N ARG A 194 14.46 -1.81 -6.23
CA ARG A 194 14.62 -1.26 -4.87
C ARG A 194 13.24 -1.09 -4.23
N SER A 195 12.32 -0.47 -4.96
CA SER A 195 10.96 -0.20 -4.50
C SER A 195 9.95 -0.96 -5.37
N LYS A 196 9.01 -1.68 -4.73
CA LYS A 196 7.94 -2.44 -5.37
C LYS A 196 6.61 -1.87 -4.89
N LEU A 197 5.91 -1.14 -5.76
CA LEU A 197 4.61 -0.55 -5.46
C LEU A 197 3.52 -1.42 -6.08
N VAL A 198 2.54 -1.88 -5.31
CA VAL A 198 1.46 -2.74 -5.82
C VAL A 198 0.12 -2.15 -5.42
N ILE A 199 -0.71 -1.82 -6.39
CA ILE A 199 -2.01 -1.17 -6.18
C ILE A 199 -3.10 -2.04 -6.80
N LEU A 200 -4.06 -2.47 -5.99
CA LEU A 200 -5.04 -3.48 -6.36
C LEU A 200 -6.47 -2.99 -6.13
N ASP A 201 -7.16 -2.69 -7.22
CA ASP A 201 -8.61 -2.45 -7.26
C ASP A 201 -9.35 -3.67 -7.81
N ALA A 202 -9.22 -4.80 -7.10
CA ALA A 202 -9.70 -6.10 -7.55
C ALA A 202 -10.71 -6.77 -6.59
N ALA A 203 -11.07 -6.10 -5.50
CA ALA A 203 -11.93 -6.63 -4.46
C ALA A 203 -13.41 -6.38 -4.78
N ARG A 204 -13.88 -7.00 -5.87
CA ARG A 204 -15.26 -6.92 -6.36
C ARG A 204 -15.91 -8.29 -6.28
N ARG A 205 -17.24 -8.35 -6.12
CA ARG A 205 -17.98 -9.62 -6.16
C ARG A 205 -17.63 -10.37 -7.44
N ASN A 206 -17.18 -11.61 -7.29
CA ASN A 206 -16.70 -12.38 -8.42
C ASN A 206 -17.90 -13.06 -9.13
N PRO A 207 -18.09 -12.88 -10.46
CA PRO A 207 -19.20 -13.49 -11.21
C PRO A 207 -19.18 -15.03 -11.16
N PHE A 208 -18.02 -15.62 -10.88
CA PHE A 208 -17.84 -17.05 -10.74
C PHE A 208 -18.26 -17.59 -9.35
N GLU A 209 -18.49 -16.75 -8.33
CA GLU A 209 -18.83 -17.18 -6.96
C GLU A 209 -20.02 -18.14 -6.90
N ARG A 210 -21.04 -17.94 -7.73
CA ARG A 210 -22.23 -18.82 -7.78
C ARG A 210 -21.90 -20.25 -8.21
N ARG A 211 -20.88 -20.42 -9.04
CA ARG A 211 -20.41 -21.73 -9.55
C ARG A 211 -19.37 -22.35 -8.61
N LEU A 212 -18.68 -21.50 -7.85
CA LEU A 212 -17.49 -21.80 -7.09
C LEU A 212 -17.77 -21.80 -5.58
N ARG A 213 -18.34 -22.89 -5.05
CA ARG A 213 -18.43 -23.04 -3.58
C ARG A 213 -17.03 -23.25 -2.99
N GLY A 214 -16.60 -22.38 -2.07
CA GLY A 214 -15.35 -22.55 -1.30
C GLY A 214 -14.22 -21.55 -1.61
N PHE A 215 -14.47 -20.53 -2.43
CA PHE A 215 -13.50 -19.45 -2.64
C PHE A 215 -13.72 -18.34 -1.64
N SER A 216 -12.63 -17.79 -1.12
CA SER A 216 -12.68 -16.60 -0.29
C SER A 216 -12.95 -15.38 -1.17
N THR A 217 -13.93 -14.59 -0.73
CA THR A 217 -14.25 -13.29 -1.30
C THR A 217 -13.05 -12.34 -1.13
N GLY A 218 -12.66 -11.64 -2.20
CA GLY A 218 -11.55 -10.68 -2.19
C GLY A 218 -10.16 -11.30 -2.41
N LEU A 219 -9.13 -10.55 -2.01
CA LEU A 219 -7.72 -10.91 -2.19
C LEU A 219 -7.08 -11.38 -0.88
N ALA A 220 -6.02 -12.19 -0.98
CA ALA A 220 -5.16 -12.54 0.14
C ALA A 220 -4.24 -11.37 0.51
N PRO A 221 -3.87 -11.21 1.79
CA PRO A 221 -2.82 -10.30 2.17
C PRO A 221 -1.47 -10.81 1.63
N ILE A 222 -0.69 -9.91 1.04
CA ILE A 222 0.65 -10.21 0.53
C ILE A 222 1.69 -9.59 1.45
N ALA A 223 2.56 -10.45 1.99
CA ALA A 223 3.82 -10.02 2.59
C ALA A 223 4.90 -10.08 1.50
N GLY A 224 5.20 -8.91 0.92
CA GLY A 224 6.26 -8.80 -0.08
C GLY A 224 7.66 -8.78 0.54
N PRO A 225 8.72 -8.98 -0.26
CA PRO A 225 10.10 -8.72 0.15
C PRO A 225 10.31 -7.27 0.62
N GLU A 226 11.44 -6.99 1.25
CA GLU A 226 11.82 -5.62 1.65
C GLU A 226 11.68 -4.63 0.48
N GLY A 227 11.20 -3.43 0.77
CA GLY A 227 10.93 -2.39 -0.22
C GLY A 227 9.58 -2.55 -0.93
N THR A 228 8.70 -3.44 -0.46
CA THR A 228 7.35 -3.61 -1.01
C THR A 228 6.33 -2.76 -0.27
N LEU A 229 5.51 -2.01 -1.01
CA LEU A 229 4.38 -1.25 -0.47
C LEU A 229 3.13 -1.61 -1.29
N VAL A 230 2.10 -2.09 -0.61
CA VAL A 230 0.86 -2.58 -1.22
C VAL A 230 -0.33 -1.74 -0.75
N LEU A 231 -1.16 -1.29 -1.69
CA LEU A 231 -2.44 -0.65 -1.45
C LEU A 231 -3.56 -1.49 -2.07
N TYR A 232 -4.46 -1.98 -1.22
CA TYR A 232 -5.70 -2.61 -1.65
C TYR A 232 -6.85 -1.62 -1.58
N ALA A 233 -7.67 -1.54 -2.63
CA ALA A 233 -8.87 -0.68 -2.66
C ALA A 233 -9.89 -1.07 -1.59
N VAL A 234 -9.87 -2.32 -1.13
CA VAL A 234 -10.66 -2.85 -0.01
C VAL A 234 -9.77 -3.78 0.79
N ALA A 235 -9.93 -3.82 2.11
CA ALA A 235 -9.20 -4.76 2.95
C ALA A 235 -9.27 -6.22 2.44
N PRO A 236 -8.17 -6.99 2.54
CA PRO A 236 -8.16 -8.42 2.19
C PRO A 236 -9.33 -9.20 2.79
N GLY A 237 -9.88 -10.15 2.03
CA GLY A 237 -11.05 -10.93 2.44
C GLY A 237 -12.40 -10.19 2.37
N LYS A 238 -12.44 -8.94 1.90
CA LYS A 238 -13.68 -8.15 1.73
C LYS A 238 -13.91 -7.78 0.26
N ILE A 239 -15.14 -7.35 -0.03
CA ILE A 239 -15.55 -6.78 -1.33
C ILE A 239 -16.16 -5.39 -1.11
N ALA A 240 -16.01 -4.53 -2.10
CA ALA A 240 -16.81 -3.31 -2.23
C ALA A 240 -17.95 -3.54 -3.22
N ASP A 241 -19.06 -2.84 -2.99
CA ASP A 241 -20.16 -2.79 -3.95
C ASP A 241 -19.73 -2.06 -5.23
N GLN A 242 -20.39 -2.38 -6.34
CA GLN A 242 -20.09 -1.78 -7.62
C GLN A 242 -20.46 -0.30 -7.62
N GLU A 243 -19.47 0.56 -7.86
CA GLU A 243 -19.71 1.98 -8.07
C GLU A 243 -20.35 2.23 -9.44
N ALA A 244 -21.20 3.25 -9.53
CA ALA A 244 -21.89 3.64 -10.75
C ALA A 244 -20.90 4.08 -11.86
N ASP A 245 -21.41 4.20 -13.09
CA ASP A 245 -20.62 4.46 -14.29
C ASP A 245 -19.57 5.57 -14.14
N GLY A 246 -18.32 5.25 -14.53
CA GLY A 246 -17.21 6.20 -14.56
C GLY A 246 -16.01 5.78 -13.72
N GLN A 247 -15.17 6.75 -13.37
CA GLN A 247 -13.98 6.54 -12.54
C GLN A 247 -14.37 6.22 -11.09
N SER A 248 -13.72 5.23 -10.48
CA SER A 248 -13.97 4.87 -9.09
C SER A 248 -13.55 5.95 -8.10
N VAL A 249 -14.23 6.02 -6.95
CA VAL A 249 -13.85 6.86 -5.82
C VAL A 249 -12.43 6.51 -5.39
N PHE A 250 -12.07 5.22 -5.37
CA PHE A 250 -10.72 4.78 -5.05
C PHE A 250 -9.67 5.38 -6.00
N ALA A 251 -9.83 5.25 -7.31
CA ALA A 251 -8.87 5.77 -8.28
C ALA A 251 -8.79 7.30 -8.23
N ARG A 252 -9.93 7.99 -8.10
CA ARG A 252 -9.99 9.45 -7.98
C ARG A 252 -9.22 9.95 -6.76
N GLU A 253 -9.48 9.35 -5.60
CA GLU A 253 -8.82 9.73 -4.35
C GLU A 253 -7.32 9.38 -4.36
N LEU A 254 -6.94 8.24 -4.95
CA LEU A 254 -5.54 7.87 -5.14
C LEU A 254 -4.78 8.91 -5.96
N ILE A 255 -5.32 9.29 -7.13
CA ILE A 255 -4.72 10.30 -8.01
C ILE A 255 -4.59 11.63 -7.27
N ALA A 256 -5.61 12.05 -6.52
CA ALA A 256 -5.54 13.27 -5.72
C ALA A 256 -4.38 13.25 -4.71
N GLN A 257 -4.10 12.10 -4.08
CA GLN A 257 -2.97 11.98 -3.15
C GLN A 257 -1.61 11.86 -3.86
N MET A 258 -1.55 11.27 -5.06
CA MET A 258 -0.32 11.25 -5.87
C MET A 258 0.07 12.65 -6.37
N ARG A 259 -0.92 13.53 -6.58
CA ARG A 259 -0.70 14.94 -6.95
C ARG A 259 -0.19 15.79 -5.80
N ALA A 260 -0.49 15.41 -4.57
CA ALA A 260 -0.15 16.22 -3.41
C ALA A 260 1.38 16.29 -3.23
N PRO A 261 1.97 17.49 -3.18
CA PRO A 261 3.43 17.64 -3.15
C PRO A 261 4.02 17.20 -1.80
N GLY A 262 5.32 16.89 -1.81
CA GLY A 262 6.14 16.72 -0.61
C GLY A 262 5.84 15.46 0.21
N GLN A 263 5.14 14.48 -0.34
CA GLN A 263 4.75 13.27 0.38
C GLN A 263 5.44 12.02 -0.16
N THR A 264 5.66 11.06 0.75
CA THR A 264 6.08 9.70 0.37
C THR A 264 4.88 8.92 -0.21
N ALA A 265 5.18 7.83 -0.90
CA ALA A 265 4.18 6.92 -1.43
C ALA A 265 3.38 6.26 -0.31
N GLU A 266 4.01 5.97 0.83
CA GLU A 266 3.34 5.43 2.01
C GLU A 266 2.39 6.46 2.64
N GLU A 267 2.79 7.72 2.72
CA GLU A 267 1.90 8.80 3.17
C GLU A 267 0.71 8.97 2.23
N ALA A 268 0.95 9.00 0.92
CA ALA A 268 -0.09 9.09 -0.09
C ALA A 268 -1.09 7.93 0.05
N PHE A 269 -0.62 6.68 0.21
CA PHE A 269 -1.49 5.52 0.41
C PHE A 269 -2.28 5.59 1.71
N ASN A 270 -1.65 6.03 2.80
CA ASN A 270 -2.34 6.22 4.07
C ASN A 270 -3.40 7.32 4.00
N ARG A 271 -3.16 8.39 3.24
CA ARG A 271 -4.17 9.43 3.00
C ARG A 271 -5.28 8.93 2.09
N THR A 272 -4.98 8.19 1.02
CA THR A 272 -6.00 7.57 0.15
C THR A 272 -6.93 6.68 0.96
N ARG A 273 -6.39 5.87 1.88
CA ARG A 273 -7.22 5.07 2.81
C ARG A 273 -8.19 5.93 3.60
N GLN A 274 -7.72 7.07 4.13
CA GLN A 274 -8.56 7.97 4.93
C GLN A 274 -9.61 8.69 4.08
N THR A 275 -9.25 9.19 2.90
CA THR A 275 -10.18 9.96 2.06
C THR A 275 -11.23 9.06 1.42
N VAL A 276 -10.88 7.85 0.98
CA VAL A 276 -11.86 6.86 0.49
C VAL A 276 -12.84 6.45 1.59
N ALA A 277 -12.34 6.15 2.80
CA ALA A 277 -13.22 5.81 3.92
C ALA A 277 -14.18 6.95 4.28
N ARG A 278 -13.73 8.22 4.19
CA ARG A 278 -14.60 9.39 4.40
C ARG A 278 -15.60 9.57 3.27
N ALA A 279 -15.15 9.54 2.01
CA ALA A 279 -15.98 9.77 0.83
C ALA A 279 -17.10 8.74 0.68
N THR A 280 -16.86 7.50 1.14
CA THR A 280 -17.83 6.41 1.08
C THR A 280 -18.61 6.21 2.40
N GLY A 281 -18.43 7.09 3.39
CA GLY A 281 -19.09 6.96 4.69
C GLY A 281 -18.72 5.67 5.45
N GLY A 282 -17.54 5.11 5.17
CA GLY A 282 -17.05 3.84 5.73
C GLY A 282 -17.47 2.59 4.96
N ALA A 283 -18.21 2.71 3.86
CA ALA A 283 -18.61 1.57 3.03
C ALA A 283 -17.40 0.91 2.35
N GLN A 284 -16.38 1.70 1.97
CA GLN A 284 -15.13 1.21 1.43
C GLN A 284 -13.96 1.66 2.31
N VAL A 285 -13.15 0.69 2.76
CA VAL A 285 -11.96 0.96 3.58
C VAL A 285 -10.75 0.27 2.94
N PRO A 286 -9.86 1.04 2.28
CA PRO A 286 -8.60 0.53 1.75
C PRO A 286 -7.68 -0.02 2.85
N ALA A 287 -6.77 -0.92 2.46
CA ALA A 287 -5.73 -1.45 3.35
C ALA A 287 -4.34 -1.20 2.77
N VAL A 288 -3.41 -0.82 3.64
CA VAL A 288 -2.01 -0.55 3.30
C VAL A 288 -1.14 -1.58 4.00
N PHE A 289 -0.21 -2.19 3.26
CA PHE A 289 0.83 -3.06 3.80
C PHE A 289 2.18 -2.50 3.38
N SER A 290 3.03 -2.22 4.36
CA SER A 290 4.34 -1.62 4.15
C SER A 290 5.44 -2.56 4.65
N ALA A 291 6.38 -2.86 3.76
CA ALA A 291 7.68 -3.45 4.06
C ALA A 291 8.82 -2.55 3.52
N VAL A 292 8.53 -1.26 3.32
CA VAL A 292 9.55 -0.27 2.94
C VAL A 292 10.29 0.21 4.18
N THR A 293 11.61 0.36 4.04
CA THR A 293 12.51 0.89 5.07
C THR A 293 13.00 2.30 4.71
N ASP A 294 13.00 2.63 3.43
CA ASP A 294 13.39 3.93 2.89
C ASP A 294 12.18 4.71 2.36
N ASP A 295 12.30 6.04 2.32
CA ASP A 295 11.31 6.92 1.68
C ASP A 295 11.22 6.61 0.17
N VAL A 296 10.03 6.19 -0.27
CA VAL A 296 9.68 6.04 -1.68
C VAL A 296 8.81 7.21 -2.09
N SER A 297 9.17 7.96 -3.13
CA SER A 297 8.35 9.05 -3.69
C SER A 297 7.70 8.62 -5.00
N PHE A 298 6.51 9.14 -5.33
CA PHE A 298 5.91 9.01 -6.66
C PHE A 298 6.59 9.92 -7.70
N ALA A 299 7.03 11.12 -7.31
CA ALA A 299 7.67 12.07 -8.20
C ALA A 299 9.18 11.83 -8.29
N THR A 300 9.78 12.21 -9.43
CA THR A 300 11.23 12.38 -9.56
C THR A 300 11.70 13.54 -8.67
N ALA A 301 12.94 13.47 -8.18
CA ALA A 301 13.53 14.50 -7.32
C ALA A 301 13.57 15.87 -8.02
N ASP A 302 13.58 15.92 -9.35
CA ASP A 302 13.55 17.13 -10.17
C ASP A 302 12.24 17.93 -10.03
N GLY A 303 11.19 17.34 -9.44
CA GLY A 303 9.94 18.02 -9.10
C GLY A 303 9.95 18.71 -7.73
N ARG A 304 11.00 18.57 -6.92
CA ARG A 304 11.25 19.50 -5.80
C ARG A 304 11.78 20.78 -6.44
N ALA A 305 10.86 21.67 -6.82
CA ALA A 305 11.19 23.07 -6.99
C ALA A 305 11.96 23.50 -5.74
N ASP A 306 13.20 23.92 -5.97
CA ASP A 306 14.14 24.51 -5.04
C ASP A 306 13.39 25.49 -4.11
N GLU A 307 13.02 25.03 -2.91
CA GLU A 307 12.51 25.92 -1.88
C GLU A 307 13.73 26.66 -1.34
N PRO A 308 13.89 27.97 -1.61
CA PRO A 308 15.06 28.69 -1.18
C PRO A 308 15.11 28.65 0.35
N ALA A 309 16.22 28.12 0.87
CA ALA A 309 16.49 28.05 2.30
C ALA A 309 16.20 29.43 2.96
N PRO A 310 15.55 29.47 4.14
CA PRO A 310 15.26 30.73 4.80
C PRO A 310 16.57 31.47 5.09
N THR A 311 16.74 32.62 4.45
CA THR A 311 17.86 33.52 4.69
C THR A 311 17.82 33.95 6.15
N ARG A 312 18.76 33.44 6.95
CA ARG A 312 18.99 33.94 8.31
C ARG A 312 19.43 35.40 8.21
N HIS A 313 18.49 36.32 8.44
CA HIS A 313 18.83 37.72 8.70
C HIS A 313 19.59 37.78 10.04
N SER A 314 20.91 37.96 9.99
CA SER A 314 21.67 38.41 11.15
C SER A 314 21.37 39.90 11.36
N ALA A 315 20.46 40.22 12.27
CA ALA A 315 20.35 41.57 12.79
C ALA A 315 21.54 41.82 13.72
N ARG A 316 22.22 42.93 13.47
CA ARG A 316 23.34 43.46 14.23
C ARG A 316 22.84 44.54 15.17
#